data_AF-A0A2V5RMY8-F1
#
_entry.id   AF-A0A2V5RMY8-F1
#
_cell.length_a   1.000
_cell.length_b   1.000
_cell.length_c   1.000
_cell.angle_alpha   90.00
_cell.angle_beta   90.00
_cell.angle_gamma   90.00
#
_symmetry.space_group_name_H-M   'P 1'
#
loop_
_entity.id
_entity.type
_entity.pdbx_description
1 polymer ?
#
loop_
_entity_poly.entity_id
_entity_poly.type
_entity_poly.pdbx_seq_one_letter_code
_entity_poly.pdbx_strand_id
1 'polypeptide(L)'
;MMHDDEQARSAFSAVRGDQEKTIQAQPNYSPRLCVLGLIDAALGRKEEALREAKRAVELLPVEKDALSGIAMIKYLAMVAAWAGDKDLACEQLAIASRRPGSVSYGELKLMPFWDPLRGDPRFEKIVASLAPK
;
A
#
# COMPACT_ATOMS: atom_id res chain seq x y z
N MET A 1 -18.12 -14.62 11.92
CA MET A 1 -17.59 -13.38 11.31
C MET A 1 -17.13 -12.37 12.37
N MET A 2 -17.96 -11.94 13.34
CA MET A 2 -17.53 -10.96 14.37
C MET A 2 -16.30 -11.37 15.21
N HIS A 3 -16.12 -12.66 15.49
CA HIS A 3 -15.02 -13.14 16.33
C HIS A 3 -13.64 -13.08 15.62
N ASP A 4 -13.60 -13.29 14.31
CA ASP A 4 -12.35 -13.18 13.53
C ASP A 4 -11.95 -11.71 13.34
N ASP A 5 -12.93 -10.81 13.19
CA ASP A 5 -12.68 -9.37 13.02
C ASP A 5 -12.10 -8.74 14.29
N GLU A 6 -12.60 -9.11 15.48
CA GLU A 6 -12.03 -8.65 16.76
C GLU A 6 -10.63 -9.22 17.01
N GLN A 7 -10.41 -10.49 16.66
CA GLN A 7 -9.11 -11.13 16.80
C GLN A 7 -8.07 -10.55 15.83
N ALA A 8 -8.47 -10.25 14.60
CA ALA A 8 -7.65 -9.54 13.62
C ALA A 8 -7.30 -8.12 14.11
N ARG A 9 -8.27 -7.37 14.64
CA ARG A 9 -8.02 -6.02 15.20
C ARG A 9 -7.08 -6.04 16.39
N SER A 10 -7.21 -7.02 17.28
CA SER A 10 -6.33 -7.18 18.44
C SER A 10 -4.89 -7.52 18.01
N ALA A 11 -4.74 -8.45 17.07
CA ALA A 11 -3.43 -8.80 16.50
C ALA A 11 -2.77 -7.62 15.78
N PHE A 12 -3.52 -6.88 14.96
CA PHE A 12 -3.03 -5.67 14.28
C PHE A 12 -2.61 -4.57 15.27
N SER A 13 -3.37 -4.38 16.35
CA SER A 13 -3.04 -3.39 17.39
C SER A 13 -1.75 -3.76 18.15
N ALA A 14 -1.53 -5.05 18.42
CA ALA A 14 -0.31 -5.52 19.07
C ALA A 14 0.93 -5.31 18.18
N VAL A 15 0.84 -5.67 16.90
CA VAL A 15 1.93 -5.50 15.93
C VAL A 15 2.23 -4.02 15.67
N ARG A 16 1.21 -3.15 15.69
CA ARG A 16 1.39 -1.69 15.58
C ARG A 16 2.31 -1.14 16.69
N GLY A 17 2.07 -1.53 17.94
CA GLY A 17 2.85 -1.05 19.08
C GLY A 17 4.33 -1.47 19.03
N ASP A 18 4.64 -2.62 18.42
CA ASP A 18 6.01 -3.09 18.23
C ASP A 18 6.71 -2.41 17.04
N GLN A 19 5.97 -2.20 15.95
CA GLN A 19 6.47 -1.47 14.79
C GLN A 19 6.74 0.01 15.08
N GLU A 20 5.91 0.68 15.87
CA GLU A 20 6.11 2.08 16.25
C GLU A 20 7.45 2.29 16.99
N LYS A 21 7.77 1.40 17.95
CA LYS A 21 9.07 1.39 18.65
C LYS A 21 10.23 1.12 17.70
N THR A 22 10.01 0.23 16.73
CA THR A 22 11.03 -0.13 15.73
C THR A 22 11.28 1.00 14.72
N ILE A 23 10.25 1.75 14.34
CA ILE A 23 10.35 2.95 13.50
C ILE A 23 11.03 4.08 14.28
N GLN A 24 10.82 4.21 15.59
CA GLN A 24 11.62 5.14 16.40
C GLN A 24 13.10 4.77 16.42
N ALA A 25 13.43 3.48 16.41
CA ALA A 25 14.82 2.99 16.35
C ALA A 25 15.44 3.07 14.94
N GLN A 26 14.63 2.95 13.88
CA GLN A 26 15.07 3.01 12.48
C GLN A 26 14.05 3.78 11.62
N PRO A 27 13.97 5.11 11.76
CA PRO A 27 12.92 5.94 11.14
C PRO A 27 12.96 5.98 9.61
N ASN A 28 14.03 5.46 9.01
CA ASN A 28 14.29 5.49 7.58
C ASN A 28 14.19 4.10 6.89
N TYR A 29 13.68 3.07 7.57
CA TYR A 29 13.50 1.75 6.96
C TYR A 29 12.13 1.64 6.28
N SER A 30 12.08 2.07 5.02
CA SER A 30 10.84 2.27 4.26
C SER A 30 9.92 1.03 4.10
N PRO A 31 10.42 -0.22 4.03
CA PRO A 31 9.54 -1.39 4.03
C PRO A 31 8.69 -1.55 5.30
N ARG A 32 9.19 -1.13 6.47
CA ARG A 32 8.41 -1.21 7.73
C ARG A 32 7.31 -0.15 7.81
N LEU A 33 7.54 1.04 7.26
CA LEU A 33 6.51 2.08 7.18
C LEU A 33 5.33 1.66 6.27
N CYS A 34 5.60 0.85 5.24
CA CYS A 34 4.55 0.30 4.38
C CYS A 34 3.68 -0.74 5.09
N VAL A 35 4.29 -1.59 5.92
CA VAL A 35 3.54 -2.56 6.72
C VAL A 35 2.69 -1.86 7.78
N LEU A 36 3.21 -0.80 8.42
CA LEU A 36 2.44 -0.03 9.40
C LEU A 36 1.23 0.66 8.75
N GLY A 37 1.40 1.26 7.57
CA GLY A 37 0.30 1.87 6.83
C GLY A 37 -0.80 0.86 6.46
N LEU A 38 -0.44 -0.39 6.12
CA LEU A 38 -1.43 -1.43 5.83
C LEU A 38 -2.16 -1.90 7.09
N ILE A 39 -1.45 -2.02 8.21
CA ILE A 39 -2.03 -2.35 9.52
C ILE A 39 -3.04 -1.27 9.92
N ASP A 40 -2.67 0.00 9.77
CA ASP A 40 -3.51 1.13 10.13
C ASP A 40 -4.76 1.25 9.24
N ALA A 41 -4.61 0.99 7.94
CA ALA A 41 -5.74 0.93 7.02
C ALA A 41 -6.70 -0.22 7.39
N ALA A 42 -6.17 -1.40 7.73
CA ALA A 42 -6.99 -2.54 8.19
C ALA A 42 -7.71 -2.27 9.53
N LEU A 43 -7.13 -1.43 10.38
CA LEU A 43 -7.73 -0.96 11.64
C LEU A 43 -8.74 0.19 11.45
N GLY A 44 -8.95 0.67 10.21
CA GLY A 44 -9.83 1.79 9.92
C GLY A 44 -9.25 3.17 10.28
N ARG A 45 -7.94 3.26 10.51
CA ARG A 45 -7.21 4.48 10.87
C ARG A 45 -6.64 5.13 9.61
N LYS A 46 -7.54 5.65 8.77
CA LYS A 46 -7.23 6.17 7.43
C LYS A 46 -6.15 7.26 7.47
N GLU A 47 -6.29 8.23 8.36
CA GLU A 47 -5.41 9.39 8.44
C GLU A 47 -3.97 8.99 8.82
N GLU A 48 -3.83 8.07 9.78
CA GLU A 48 -2.54 7.49 10.18
C GLU A 48 -1.89 6.74 9.02
N ALA A 49 -2.66 5.83 8.42
CA ALA A 49 -2.21 4.97 7.34
C ALA A 49 -1.63 5.79 6.17
N LEU A 50 -2.38 6.80 5.72
CA LEU A 50 -1.97 7.66 4.62
C LEU A 50 -0.78 8.54 4.97
N ARG A 51 -0.72 9.06 6.20
CA ARG A 51 0.40 9.89 6.66
C ARG A 51 1.72 9.12 6.64
N GLU A 52 1.72 7.89 7.16
CA GLU A 52 2.91 7.05 7.23
C GLU A 52 3.36 6.56 5.85
N ALA A 53 2.42 6.16 5.00
CA ALA A 53 2.72 5.73 3.64
C ALA A 53 3.27 6.88 2.78
N LYS A 54 2.75 8.10 2.91
CA LYS A 54 3.30 9.29 2.23
C LYS A 54 4.73 9.59 2.71
N ARG A 55 4.96 9.55 4.02
CA ARG A 55 6.31 9.71 4.58
C ARG A 55 7.29 8.66 4.05
N ALA A 56 6.85 7.43 3.84
CA ALA A 56 7.70 6.39 3.26
C ALA A 56 8.19 6.74 1.83
N VAL A 57 7.30 7.32 1.00
CA VAL A 57 7.64 7.82 -0.33
C VAL A 57 8.60 9.01 -0.25
N GLU A 58 8.39 9.95 0.66
CA GLU A 58 9.27 11.11 0.86
C GLU A 58 10.69 10.74 1.31
N LEU A 59 10.82 9.71 2.17
CA LEU A 59 12.12 9.25 2.68
C LEU A 59 12.94 8.50 1.63
N LEU A 60 12.26 7.85 0.67
CA LEU A 60 12.88 7.07 -0.39
C LEU A 60 12.28 7.44 -1.75
N PRO A 61 12.58 8.65 -2.25
CA PRO A 61 12.07 9.10 -3.53
C PRO A 61 12.71 8.31 -4.68
N VAL A 62 12.01 8.22 -5.80
CA VAL A 62 12.45 7.47 -7.00
C VAL A 62 13.80 7.99 -7.52
N GLU A 63 14.06 9.29 -7.37
CA GLU A 63 15.30 9.96 -7.77
C GLU A 63 16.51 9.46 -6.97
N LYS A 64 16.29 9.02 -5.72
CA LYS A 64 17.35 8.53 -4.82
C LYS A 64 17.60 7.04 -5.00
N ASP A 65 16.53 6.25 -5.07
CA ASP A 65 16.58 4.83 -5.38
C ASP A 65 15.35 4.48 -6.20
N ALA A 66 15.56 4.29 -7.51
CA ALA A 66 14.45 4.09 -8.41
C ALA A 66 13.67 2.80 -8.10
N LEU A 67 14.34 1.72 -7.67
CA LEU A 67 13.70 0.42 -7.41
C LEU A 67 12.92 0.47 -6.09
N SER A 68 13.55 0.98 -5.04
CA SER A 68 12.89 1.04 -3.74
C SER A 68 11.83 2.14 -3.69
N GLY A 69 12.05 3.27 -4.37
CA GLY A 69 11.08 4.36 -4.45
C GLY A 69 9.82 4.00 -5.22
N ILE A 70 9.92 3.26 -6.33
CA ILE A 70 8.72 2.78 -7.05
C ILE A 70 7.94 1.77 -6.19
N ALA A 71 8.63 0.98 -5.37
CA ALA A 71 7.98 0.10 -4.42
C ALA A 71 7.21 0.88 -3.35
N MET A 72 7.75 2.00 -2.84
CA MET A 72 7.04 2.85 -1.88
C MET A 72 5.76 3.44 -2.47
N ILE A 73 5.81 3.88 -3.73
CA ILE A 73 4.61 4.37 -4.44
C ILE A 73 3.55 3.26 -4.58
N LYS A 74 3.98 2.03 -4.91
CA LYS A 74 3.06 0.87 -4.94
C LYS A 74 2.42 0.63 -3.58
N TYR A 75 3.19 0.67 -2.49
CA TYR A 75 2.64 0.48 -1.15
C TYR A 75 1.69 1.61 -0.75
N LEU A 76 1.98 2.87 -1.10
CA LEU A 76 1.04 3.97 -0.89
C LEU A 76 -0.29 3.72 -1.63
N ALA A 77 -0.24 3.19 -2.86
CA ALA A 77 -1.45 2.81 -3.59
C ALA A 77 -2.26 1.73 -2.85
N MET A 78 -1.58 0.70 -2.32
CA MET A 78 -2.23 -0.36 -1.55
C MET A 78 -2.87 0.18 -0.26
N VAL A 79 -2.13 0.99 0.50
CA VAL A 79 -2.61 1.61 1.74
C VAL A 79 -3.82 2.49 1.47
N ALA A 80 -3.78 3.32 0.42
CA ALA A 80 -4.89 4.14 0.01
C ALA A 80 -6.12 3.30 -0.37
N ALA A 81 -5.94 2.20 -1.10
CA ALA A 81 -7.02 1.29 -1.47
C ALA A 81 -7.70 0.69 -0.23
N TRP A 82 -6.91 0.24 0.75
CA TRP A 82 -7.41 -0.37 1.98
C TRP A 82 -8.08 0.66 2.90
N ALA A 83 -7.60 1.90 2.89
CA ALA A 83 -8.21 3.02 3.60
C ALA A 83 -9.46 3.58 2.87
N GLY A 84 -9.87 3.00 1.74
CA GLY A 84 -11.03 3.41 0.96
C GLY A 84 -10.80 4.66 0.08
N ASP A 85 -9.57 5.15 -0.03
CA ASP A 85 -9.20 6.28 -0.88
C ASP A 85 -8.86 5.82 -2.30
N LYS A 86 -9.90 5.47 -3.06
CA LYS A 86 -9.74 4.89 -4.41
C LYS A 86 -9.10 5.85 -5.40
N ASP A 87 -9.30 7.15 -5.22
CA ASP A 87 -8.73 8.19 -6.09
C ASP A 87 -7.21 8.21 -5.96
N LEU A 88 -6.70 8.36 -4.74
CA LEU A 88 -5.27 8.32 -4.47
C LEU A 88 -4.68 6.96 -4.85
N ALA A 89 -5.38 5.86 -4.55
CA ALA A 89 -4.91 4.53 -4.87
C ALA A 89 -4.69 4.34 -6.38
N CYS A 90 -5.66 4.74 -7.22
CA CYS A 90 -5.54 4.63 -8.67
C CYS A 90 -4.46 5.56 -9.23
N GLU A 91 -4.32 6.77 -8.69
CA GLU A 91 -3.27 7.71 -9.11
C GLU A 91 -1.87 7.13 -8.86
N GLN A 92 -1.61 6.67 -7.64
CA GLN A 92 -0.31 6.13 -7.26
C GLN A 92 -0.02 4.81 -7.99
N LEU A 93 -1.05 3.96 -8.19
CA LEU A 93 -0.89 2.73 -8.94
C LEU A 93 -0.53 3.00 -10.41
N ALA A 94 -1.13 4.02 -11.03
CA ALA A 94 -0.79 4.41 -12.40
C ALA A 94 0.65 4.92 -12.53
N ILE A 95 1.22 5.51 -11.47
CA ILE A 95 2.64 5.89 -11.43
C ILE A 95 3.51 4.64 -11.32
N ALA A 96 3.19 3.74 -10.38
CA ALA A 96 3.92 2.50 -10.17
C ALA A 96 3.96 1.62 -11.43
N SER A 97 2.85 1.55 -12.19
CA SER A 97 2.74 0.74 -13.40
C SER A 97 3.55 1.28 -14.60
N ARG A 98 4.08 2.50 -14.56
CA ARG A 98 4.89 3.06 -15.66
C ARG A 98 6.24 2.37 -15.79
N ARG A 99 6.77 1.82 -14.69
CA ARG A 99 8.06 1.12 -14.69
C ARG A 99 7.83 -0.38 -14.85
N PRO A 100 8.35 -1.01 -15.92
CA PRO A 100 8.29 -2.47 -16.06
C PRO A 100 8.86 -3.17 -14.83
N GLY A 101 8.18 -4.21 -14.36
CA GLY A 101 8.60 -5.03 -13.22
C GLY A 101 8.21 -4.50 -11.84
N SER A 102 7.61 -3.31 -11.72
CA SER A 102 7.11 -2.80 -10.42
C SER A 102 5.78 -3.45 -10.00
N VAL A 103 4.88 -3.59 -10.99
CA VAL A 103 3.56 -4.21 -10.86
C VAL A 103 3.32 -5.05 -12.10
N SER A 104 2.75 -6.25 -11.94
CA SER A 104 2.41 -7.14 -13.06
C SER A 104 0.90 -7.27 -13.27
N TYR A 105 0.49 -7.66 -14.49
CA TYR A 105 -0.90 -8.01 -14.79
C TYR A 105 -1.45 -9.09 -13.84
N GLY A 106 -0.68 -10.15 -13.62
CA GLY A 106 -1.06 -11.24 -12.73
C GLY A 106 -1.24 -10.78 -11.29
N GLU A 107 -0.35 -9.91 -10.79
CA GLU A 107 -0.47 -9.32 -9.45
C GLU A 107 -1.79 -8.55 -9.31
N LEU A 108 -2.10 -7.64 -10.23
CA LEU A 108 -3.34 -6.86 -10.14
C LEU A 108 -4.60 -7.70 -10.33
N LYS A 109 -4.54 -8.72 -11.20
CA LYS A 109 -5.71 -9.55 -11.49
C LYS A 109 -6.02 -10.55 -10.38
N LEU A 110 -4.99 -11.12 -9.74
CA LEU A 110 -5.15 -12.28 -8.86
C LEU A 110 -4.95 -11.96 -7.37
N MET A 111 -4.10 -10.99 -7.00
CA MET A 111 -3.80 -10.77 -5.59
C MET A 111 -4.95 -10.03 -4.89
N PRO A 112 -5.41 -10.51 -3.72
CA PRO A 112 -6.56 -9.94 -3.01
C PRO A 112 -6.30 -8.54 -2.45
N PHE A 113 -5.04 -8.09 -2.40
CA PHE A 113 -4.69 -6.74 -1.97
C PHE A 113 -5.36 -5.64 -2.79
N TRP A 114 -5.72 -5.95 -4.04
CA TRP A 114 -6.35 -5.02 -4.98
C TRP A 114 -7.87 -5.15 -5.04
N ASP A 115 -8.47 -6.05 -4.25
CA ASP A 115 -9.92 -6.24 -4.17
C ASP A 115 -10.69 -4.93 -3.93
N PRO A 116 -10.23 -3.97 -3.08
CA PRO A 116 -10.93 -2.71 -2.89
C PRO A 116 -11.06 -1.85 -4.16
N LEU A 117 -10.18 -2.05 -5.16
CA LEU A 117 -10.17 -1.30 -6.42
C LEU A 117 -10.89 -2.01 -7.57
N ARG A 118 -11.22 -3.31 -7.43
CA ARG A 118 -11.91 -4.06 -8.48
C ARG A 118 -13.25 -3.42 -8.82
N GLY A 119 -13.52 -3.30 -10.13
CA GLY A 119 -14.70 -2.60 -10.63
C GLY A 119 -14.55 -1.08 -10.74
N ASP A 120 -13.47 -0.46 -10.25
CA ASP A 120 -13.16 0.93 -10.58
C ASP A 120 -12.63 1.01 -12.03
N PRO A 121 -13.23 1.82 -12.93
CA PRO A 121 -12.81 1.89 -14.32
C PRO A 121 -11.33 2.28 -14.52
N ARG A 122 -10.75 3.07 -13.60
CA ARG A 122 -9.35 3.48 -13.67
C ARG A 122 -8.43 2.31 -13.36
N PHE A 123 -8.77 1.52 -12.35
CA PHE A 123 -8.04 0.30 -12.01
C PHE A 123 -8.10 -0.71 -13.15
N GLU A 124 -9.28 -1.00 -13.70
CA GLU A 124 -9.42 -1.95 -14.81
C GLU A 124 -8.65 -1.51 -16.06
N LYS A 125 -8.56 -0.20 -16.31
CA LYS A 125 -7.72 0.35 -17.39
C LYS A 125 -6.23 0.08 -17.18
N ILE A 126 -5.74 0.22 -15.94
CA ILE A 126 -4.34 -0.11 -15.61
C ILE A 126 -4.11 -1.61 -15.82
N VAL A 127 -5.00 -2.46 -15.33
CA VAL A 127 -4.92 -3.92 -15.52
C VAL A 127 -4.86 -4.27 -17.01
N ALA A 128 -5.79 -3.75 -17.80
CA ALA A 128 -5.82 -4.00 -19.25
C ALA A 128 -4.54 -3.54 -19.96
N SER A 129 -3.94 -2.43 -19.53
CA SER A 129 -2.69 -1.92 -20.13
C SER A 129 -1.48 -2.83 -19.89
N LEU A 130 -1.52 -3.68 -18.87
CA LEU A 130 -0.45 -4.61 -18.52
C LEU A 130 -0.68 -6.03 -19.08
N ALA A 131 -1.82 -6.29 -19.71
CA ALA A 131 -2.18 -7.61 -20.20
C ALA A 131 -1.13 -8.15 -21.19
N PRO A 132 -0.81 -9.46 -21.13
CA PRO A 132 0.03 -10.10 -22.14
C PRO A 132 -0.54 -9.87 -23.55
N LYS A 133 0.35 -9.68 -24.52
CA LYS A 133 -0.01 -9.60 -25.94
C LYS A 133 0.03 -10.97 -26.59
#